data_AF-A0A090YX14-F1
#
_entry.id   AF-A0A090YX14-F1
#
_cell.length_a   1.000
_cell.length_b   1.000
_cell.length_c   1.000
_cell.angle_alpha   90.00
_cell.angle_beta   90.00
_cell.angle_gamma   90.00
#
_symmetry.space_group_name_H-M   'P 1'
#
loop_
_entity.id
_entity.type
_entity.pdbx_description
1 polymer ?
#
loop_
_entity_poly.entity_id
_entity_poly.type
_entity_poly.pdbx_seq_one_letter_code
_entity_poly.pdbx_strand_id
1 'polypeptide(L)'
;MKRLAKGKLFVSEGDEIIRHTAEVKRGLDTYRFEIERVVDGITVYFVDENQRKFMVVSLEEMLEMIPDEISQKRYRNIVDNAPWLLLDGIHEFRGMTKDEVTAFLRLKEEVLDDMVAALVYT
;
A
#
# COMPACT_ATOMS: atom_id res chain seq x y z
N MET A 1 18.12 -11.78 -13.42
CA MET A 1 17.76 -12.05 -12.03
C MET A 1 18.19 -10.86 -11.17
N LYS A 2 17.26 -10.03 -10.70
CA LYS A 2 17.54 -8.91 -9.79
C LYS A 2 17.23 -9.34 -8.36
N ARG A 3 18.17 -9.08 -7.45
CA ARG A 3 18.09 -9.41 -6.01
C ARG A 3 16.86 -8.73 -5.38
N LEU A 4 15.98 -9.53 -4.78
CA LEU A 4 14.90 -9.07 -3.91
C LEU A 4 15.44 -8.49 -2.59
N ALA A 5 14.66 -7.57 -2.03
CA ALA A 5 14.98 -6.72 -0.89
C ALA A 5 15.31 -7.51 0.39
N LYS A 6 16.20 -6.94 1.23
CA LYS A 6 16.53 -7.47 2.55
C LYS A 6 15.43 -7.11 3.55
N GLY A 7 14.53 -8.04 3.87
CA GLY A 7 13.58 -7.89 4.98
C GLY A 7 14.29 -8.00 6.34
N LYS A 8 13.92 -7.14 7.30
CA LYS A 8 14.29 -7.28 8.71
C LYS A 8 13.09 -7.87 9.46
N LEU A 9 13.26 -9.06 10.05
CA LEU A 9 12.25 -9.73 10.85
C LEU A 9 12.22 -9.12 12.27
N PHE A 10 11.04 -8.76 12.77
CA PHE A 10 10.83 -8.41 14.18
C PHE A 10 9.70 -9.28 14.72
N VAL A 11 9.99 -10.10 15.73
CA VAL A 11 9.00 -10.98 16.37
C VAL A 11 8.65 -10.37 17.73
N SER A 12 7.38 -10.07 17.97
CA SER A 12 6.83 -9.75 19.30
C SER A 12 5.76 -10.80 19.65
N GLU A 13 5.74 -11.29 20.89
CA GLU A 13 4.75 -12.29 21.34
C GLU A 13 3.31 -11.75 21.23
N GLY A 14 2.50 -12.41 20.39
CA GLY A 14 1.15 -12.02 19.99
C GLY A 14 1.09 -11.76 18.48
N ASP A 15 0.86 -12.83 17.71
CA ASP A 15 0.88 -12.93 16.25
C ASP A 15 2.17 -12.41 15.56
N GLU A 16 2.81 -13.24 14.74
CA GLU A 16 4.04 -12.88 14.04
C GLU A 16 3.75 -11.80 12.97
N ILE A 17 4.10 -10.55 13.25
CA ILE A 17 4.06 -9.47 12.26
C ILE A 17 5.35 -9.51 11.43
N ILE A 18 5.24 -9.95 10.19
CA ILE A 18 6.38 -9.97 9.27
C ILE A 18 6.41 -8.65 8.50
N ARG A 19 7.51 -7.90 8.65
CA ARG A 19 7.72 -6.60 7.98
C ARG A 19 8.71 -6.71 6.82
N HIS A 20 8.31 -6.21 5.66
CA HIS A 20 9.18 -6.09 4.48
C HIS A 20 9.26 -4.64 4.03
N THR A 21 10.45 -4.19 3.66
CA THR A 21 10.64 -2.90 2.98
C THR A 21 10.98 -3.16 1.53
N ALA A 22 10.31 -2.45 0.63
CA ALA A 22 10.54 -2.51 -0.80
C ALA A 22 10.80 -1.12 -1.36
N GLU A 23 11.74 -1.05 -2.30
CA GLU A 23 12.04 0.17 -3.04
C GLU A 23 11.80 -0.10 -4.52
N VAL A 24 10.91 0.70 -5.13
CA VAL A 24 10.63 0.65 -6.55
C VAL A 24 11.28 1.85 -7.22
N LYS A 25 12.27 1.60 -8.07
CA LYS A 25 12.95 2.66 -8.83
C LYS A 25 12.22 2.93 -10.14
N ARG A 26 11.91 4.20 -10.41
CA ARG A 26 11.37 4.67 -11.69
C ARG A 26 12.08 5.94 -12.13
N GLY A 27 12.81 5.83 -13.24
CA GLY A 27 13.65 6.94 -13.70
C GLY A 27 14.69 7.31 -12.64
N LEU A 28 14.64 8.57 -12.19
CA LEU A 28 15.49 9.08 -11.13
C LEU A 28 14.87 8.93 -9.73
N ASP A 29 13.58 8.59 -9.65
CA ASP A 29 12.82 8.54 -8.42
C ASP A 29 12.86 7.14 -7.79
N THR A 30 12.77 7.11 -6.46
CA THR A 30 12.69 5.88 -5.68
C THR A 30 11.46 5.95 -4.78
N TYR A 31 10.52 5.03 -5.00
CA TYR A 31 9.29 4.91 -4.22
C TYR A 31 9.48 3.86 -3.15
N ARG A 32 9.23 4.21 -1.89
CA ARG A 32 9.41 3.31 -0.74
C ARG A 32 8.08 2.79 -0.26
N PHE A 33 8.06 1.50 0.03
CA PHE A 33 6.93 0.83 0.60
C PHE A 33 7.35 -0.02 1.80
N GLU A 34 6.49 -0.04 2.81
CA GLU A 34 6.55 -1.00 3.88
C GLU A 34 5.33 -1.92 3.80
N ILE A 35 5.56 -3.21 3.96
CA ILE A 35 4.56 -4.25 3.86
C ILE A 35 4.54 -4.95 5.21
N GLU A 36 3.41 -4.88 5.88
CA GLU A 36 3.16 -5.60 7.12
C GLU A 36 2.25 -6.80 6.79
N ARG A 37 2.77 -8.00 7.03
CA ARG A 37 2.00 -9.23 6.95
C ARG A 37 1.65 -9.67 8.35
N VAL A 38 0.37 -9.89 8.58
CA VAL A 38 -0.18 -10.58 9.75
C VAL A 38 -0.87 -11.86 9.29
N VAL A 39 -1.37 -12.67 10.22
CA VAL A 39 -2.03 -13.95 9.90
C VAL A 39 -3.19 -13.74 8.92
N ASP A 40 -4.00 -12.72 9.15
CA ASP A 40 -5.26 -12.50 8.41
C ASP A 40 -5.13 -11.53 7.22
N GLY A 41 -3.93 -11.09 6.87
CA GLY A 41 -3.77 -10.18 5.73
C GLY A 41 -2.44 -9.49 5.57
N ILE A 42 -2.39 -8.65 4.55
CA ILE A 42 -1.25 -7.83 4.19
C ILE A 42 -1.70 -6.37 4.16
N THR A 43 -1.01 -5.51 4.89
CA THR A 43 -1.17 -4.06 4.82
C THR A 43 0.06 -3.45 4.15
N VAL A 44 -0.18 -2.54 3.21
CA VAL A 44 0.90 -1.85 2.49
C VAL A 44 0.86 -0.37 2.85
N TYR A 45 2.04 0.16 3.13
CA TYR A 45 2.28 1.57 3.42
C TYR A 45 3.20 2.16 2.37
N PHE A 46 2.83 3.30 1.81
CA PHE A 46 3.76 4.18 1.12
C PHE A 46 4.53 4.99 2.16
N VAL A 47 5.85 5.11 1.99
CA VAL A 47 6.72 5.88 2.88
C VAL A 47 7.27 7.08 2.12
N ASP A 48 6.90 8.28 2.56
CA ASP A 48 7.39 9.51 1.93
C ASP A 48 8.83 9.85 2.33
N GLU A 49 9.34 10.95 1.78
CA GLU A 49 10.69 11.44 2.05
C GLU A 49 10.92 11.79 3.53
N ASN A 50 9.86 12.19 4.24
CA ASN A 50 9.87 12.51 5.66
C ASN A 50 9.65 11.29 6.56
N GLN A 51 9.65 10.08 6.00
CA GLN A 51 9.35 8.82 6.70
C GLN A 51 7.94 8.74 7.27
N ARG A 52 7.00 9.56 6.77
CA ARG A 52 5.58 9.40 7.06
C ARG A 52 5.06 8.18 6.32
N LYS A 53 4.27 7.37 7.02
CA LYS A 53 3.60 6.20 6.46
C LYS A 53 2.18 6.56 6.08
N PHE A 54 1.81 6.18 4.86
CA PHE A 54 0.47 6.29 4.36
C PHE A 54 -0.03 4.92 3.96
N MET A 55 -1.11 4.46 4.57
CA MET A 55 -1.75 3.21 4.19
C MET A 55 -2.27 3.32 2.75
N VAL A 56 -1.96 2.30 1.94
CA VAL A 56 -2.46 2.19 0.57
C VAL A 56 -3.79 1.46 0.59
N VAL A 57 -4.83 2.10 0.07
CA VAL A 57 -6.18 1.50 -0.07
C VAL A 57 -6.72 1.74 -1.47
N SER A 58 -7.63 0.90 -1.93
CA SER A 58 -8.31 1.16 -3.20
C SER A 58 -9.41 2.21 -3.03
N LEU A 59 -9.67 2.97 -4.10
CA LEU A 59 -10.82 3.86 -4.13
C LEU A 59 -12.14 3.07 -4.04
N GLU A 60 -12.17 1.87 -4.62
CA GLU A 60 -13.36 1.00 -4.61
C GLU A 60 -13.78 0.65 -3.18
N GLU A 61 -12.87 0.08 -2.37
CA GLU A 61 -13.11 -0.26 -0.96
C GLU A 61 -13.58 0.96 -0.17
N MET A 62 -12.95 2.12 -0.38
CA MET A 62 -13.34 3.35 0.32
C MET A 62 -14.74 3.83 -0.06
N LEU A 63 -15.18 3.62 -1.30
CA LEU A 63 -16.51 4.02 -1.75
C LEU A 63 -17.61 3.06 -1.27
N GLU A 64 -17.32 1.77 -1.15
CA GLU A 64 -18.24 0.78 -0.56
C GLU A 64 -18.60 1.13 0.89
N MET A 65 -17.66 1.77 1.61
CA MET A 65 -17.88 2.24 2.98
C MET A 65 -18.71 3.53 3.06
N ILE A 66 -18.96 4.21 1.95
CA ILE A 66 -19.74 5.46 1.91
C ILE A 66 -21.18 5.15 1.49
N PRO A 67 -22.17 5.36 2.37
CA PRO A 67 -23.51 4.81 2.21
C PRO A 67 -24.36 5.48 1.12
N ASP A 68 -23.97 6.67 0.64
CA ASP A 68 -24.77 7.43 -0.33
C ASP A 68 -23.95 7.97 -1.51
N GLU A 69 -24.59 8.03 -2.67
CA GLU A 69 -23.96 8.41 -3.94
C GLU A 69 -23.47 9.87 -3.96
N ILE A 70 -24.11 10.77 -3.20
CA ILE A 70 -23.73 12.18 -3.15
C ILE A 70 -22.38 12.32 -2.44
N SER A 71 -22.23 11.64 -1.29
CA SER A 71 -20.99 11.57 -0.54
C SER A 71 -19.90 10.85 -1.34
N GLN A 72 -20.22 9.76 -2.03
CA GLN A 72 -19.29 9.08 -2.94
C GLN A 72 -18.77 10.00 -4.04
N LYS A 73 -19.66 10.78 -4.68
CA LYS A 73 -19.27 11.75 -5.72
C LYS A 73 -18.39 12.86 -5.17
N ARG A 74 -18.70 13.38 -3.97
CA ARG A 74 -17.85 14.36 -3.29
C ARG A 74 -16.47 13.79 -2.97
N TYR A 75 -16.42 12.57 -2.47
CA TYR A 75 -15.18 11.88 -2.16
C TYR A 75 -14.30 11.72 -3.41
N ARG A 76 -14.87 11.23 -4.52
CA ARG A 76 -14.20 11.12 -5.83
C ARG A 76 -13.59 12.44 -6.30
N ASN A 77 -14.27 13.56 -6.10
CA ASN A 77 -13.76 14.89 -6.46
C ASN A 77 -12.56 15.32 -5.60
N ILE A 78 -12.50 14.89 -4.34
CA ILE A 78 -11.37 15.21 -3.45
C ILE A 78 -10.12 14.43 -3.85
N VAL A 79 -10.28 13.15 -4.19
CA VAL A 79 -9.17 12.25 -4.52
C VAL A 79 -8.85 12.16 -6.02
N ASP A 80 -9.47 13.02 -6.83
CA ASP A 80 -9.33 13.09 -8.29
C ASP A 80 -9.52 11.76 -9.02
N ASN A 81 -10.46 10.93 -8.54
CA ASN A 81 -10.70 9.57 -9.06
C ASN A 81 -9.44 8.69 -9.18
N ALA A 82 -8.41 8.92 -8.38
CA ALA A 82 -7.24 8.05 -8.35
C ALA A 82 -7.67 6.64 -7.92
N PRO A 83 -7.22 5.57 -8.60
CA PRO A 83 -7.63 4.20 -8.28
C PRO A 83 -7.09 3.73 -6.92
N TRP A 84 -5.97 4.32 -6.48
CA TRP A 84 -5.31 4.02 -5.21
C TRP A 84 -5.12 5.30 -4.42
N LEU A 85 -5.30 5.19 -3.11
CA LEU A 85 -5.30 6.31 -2.18
C LEU A 85 -4.22 6.11 -1.12
N LEU A 86 -3.76 7.23 -0.58
CA LEU A 86 -2.84 7.28 0.55
C LEU A 86 -3.57 7.85 1.77
N LEU A 87 -3.65 7.08 2.85
CA LEU A 87 -4.29 7.48 4.11
C LEU A 87 -3.25 7.58 5.23
N ASP A 88 -3.16 8.72 5.90
CA ASP A 88 -2.24 8.90 7.04
C ASP A 88 -2.79 8.42 8.40
N GLY A 89 -4.05 7.94 8.41
CA GLY A 89 -4.72 7.40 9.59
C GLY A 89 -5.38 8.44 10.50
N ILE A 90 -5.26 9.74 10.22
CA ILE A 90 -5.86 10.79 11.07
C ILE A 90 -6.67 11.81 10.27
N HIS A 91 -6.07 12.46 9.26
CA HIS A 91 -6.68 13.64 8.63
C HIS A 91 -6.36 13.82 7.15
N GLU A 92 -5.26 13.26 6.63
CA GLU A 92 -4.86 13.46 5.25
C GLU A 92 -5.11 12.19 4.45
N PHE A 93 -6.01 12.32 3.46
CA PHE A 93 -6.16 11.36 2.39
C PHE A 93 -6.04 12.05 1.04
N ARG A 94 -5.32 11.41 0.13
CA ARG A 94 -5.22 11.88 -1.26
C ARG A 94 -5.17 10.72 -2.23
N GLY A 95 -5.51 11.01 -3.48
CA GLY A 95 -5.18 10.12 -4.59
C GLY A 95 -3.68 9.96 -4.75
N MET A 96 -3.24 8.75 -5.10
CA MET A 96 -1.89 8.53 -5.60
C MET A 96 -1.70 9.24 -6.95
N THR A 97 -0.50 9.76 -7.19
CA THR A 97 -0.10 10.24 -8.51
C THR A 97 0.05 9.07 -9.49
N LYS A 98 0.12 9.37 -10.79
CA LYS A 98 0.30 8.33 -11.81
C LYS A 98 1.58 7.51 -11.61
N ASP A 99 2.66 8.15 -11.17
CA ASP A 99 3.94 7.46 -10.96
C ASP A 99 3.92 6.61 -9.68
N GLU A 100 3.26 7.09 -8.61
CA GLU A 100 3.02 6.31 -7.40
C GLU A 100 2.15 5.08 -7.69
N VAL A 101 1.06 5.24 -8.45
CA VAL A 101 0.22 4.11 -8.89
C VAL A 101 1.06 3.10 -9.67
N THR A 102 1.88 3.58 -10.61
CA THR A 102 2.70 2.69 -11.44
C THR A 102 3.76 1.96 -10.60
N ALA A 103 4.35 2.63 -9.61
CA ALA A 103 5.30 2.02 -8.68
C ALA A 103 4.62 0.98 -7.79
N PHE A 104 3.42 1.29 -7.27
CA PHE A 104 2.63 0.37 -6.46
C PHE A 104 2.18 -0.87 -7.25
N LEU A 105 1.73 -0.72 -8.49
CA LEU A 105 1.35 -1.86 -9.34
C LEU A 105 2.55 -2.78 -9.62
N ARG A 106 3.75 -2.21 -9.80
CA ARG A 106 4.98 -3.02 -9.94
C ARG A 106 5.34 -3.75 -8.65
N LEU A 107 5.19 -3.09 -7.50
CA LEU A 107 5.36 -3.76 -6.20
C LEU A 107 4.39 -4.93 -6.05
N LYS A 108 3.14 -4.73 -6.46
CA LYS A 108 2.10 -5.76 -6.40
C LYS A 108 2.52 -7.00 -7.19
N GLU A 109 2.88 -6.81 -8.45
CA GLU A 109 3.31 -7.88 -9.37
C GLU A 109 4.60 -8.58 -8.91
N GLU A 110 5.60 -7.83 -8.44
CA GLU A 110 6.93 -8.39 -8.14
C GLU A 110 7.10 -8.91 -6.69
N VAL A 111 6.23 -8.50 -5.76
CA VAL A 111 6.39 -8.81 -4.32
C VAL A 111 5.10 -9.30 -3.70
N LEU A 112 4.00 -8.54 -3.84
CA LEU A 112 2.78 -8.86 -3.09
C LEU A 112 2.11 -10.13 -3.63
N ASP A 113 2.08 -10.34 -4.94
CA ASP A 113 1.44 -11.51 -5.54
C ASP A 113 2.12 -12.82 -5.09
N ASP A 114 3.45 -12.82 -4.97
CA ASP A 114 4.22 -13.94 -4.40
C ASP A 114 3.91 -14.15 -2.91
N MET A 115 3.81 -13.05 -2.13
CA MET A 115 3.46 -13.12 -0.71
C MET A 115 2.03 -13.62 -0.47
N VAL A 116 1.09 -13.21 -1.32
CA VAL A 116 -0.31 -13.68 -1.29
C VAL A 116 -0.39 -15.15 -1.69
N ALA A 117 0.33 -15.57 -2.73
CA ALA A 117 0.39 -16.99 -3.10
C ALA A 117 0.89 -17.84 -1.92
N ALA A 118 1.88 -17.37 -1.16
CA ALA A 118 2.37 -18.08 0.01
C ALA A 118 1.37 -18.18 1.19
N LEU A 119 0.36 -17.31 1.25
CA LEU A 119 -0.72 -17.38 2.25
C LEU A 119 -1.75 -18.47 1.95
N VAL A 120 -1.97 -18.79 0.67
CA VAL A 120 -3.00 -19.76 0.24
C VAL A 120 -2.57 -21.22 0.46
N TYR A 121 -1.27 -21.48 0.67
CA TYR A 121 -0.70 -22.82 0.86
C TYR A 121 -0.33 -23.16 2.31
N THR A 122 -0.67 -22.31 3.27
CA THR A 122 -0.54 -22.55 4.72
C THR A 122 -1.89 -22.83 5.35
#